data_AF-A0AB36YXE4-F1
#
_entry.id   AF-A0AB36YXE4-F1
#
_cell.length_a   1.000
_cell.length_b   1.000
_cell.length_c   1.000
_cell.angle_alpha   90.00
_cell.angle_beta   90.00
_cell.angle_gamma   90.00
#
_symmetry.space_group_name_H-M   'P 1'
#
loop_
_entity.id
_entity.type
_entity.pdbx_description
1 polymer ?
#
loop_
_entity_poly.entity_id
_entity_poly.type
_entity_poly.pdbx_seq_one_letter_code
_entity_poly.pdbx_strand_id
1 'polypeptide(L)'
;MQHTQPSRPQLVYLAFGPATYHQEACFSIVSALAQLGSAAGEAMDIQVYTDNAQPYAKLPVTVHLLDEATRQAWNAPHGYHFRSKHVLLRQVLQQHPLAVLIDTDTFFRTSPLHLFARVAPNRLLCNAIGTRYGANQKCLLYKNLLTLLESRGLADCQMPLINSGVIGLTAEDCGTLDRSIAMMDEFYPLAREAYTLEEFCLAVAAYRNLELAECTDVIHHYWSRKAQFRAKIQAWLRKHDHDPLSPSALADVARVNDQLPRPPTLHRLGYKALSLTLPSHERQFARELLYGCYPYPNEFDRACASAWWDKALENLNDRYGYMEPERLRQCLRHPGLRLSLGERRKDIEAHLLRTTHA
;
A
#
# COMPACT_ATOMS: atom_id res chain seq x y z
N MET A 1 37.90 11.50 19.07
CA MET A 1 36.88 10.64 19.69
C MET A 1 35.52 11.14 19.22
N GLN A 2 34.98 10.54 18.15
CA GLN A 2 33.64 10.87 17.68
C GLN A 2 32.65 10.27 18.67
N HIS A 3 31.80 11.13 19.25
CA HIS A 3 30.68 10.68 20.07
C HIS A 3 29.77 9.81 19.19
N THR A 4 29.84 8.49 19.36
CA THR A 4 28.80 7.57 18.91
C THR A 4 27.55 7.90 19.70
N GLN A 5 26.71 8.77 19.14
CA GLN A 5 25.30 8.88 19.51
C GLN A 5 24.72 7.45 19.56
N PRO A 6 23.89 7.11 20.56
CA PRO A 6 23.13 5.87 20.48
C PRO A 6 22.37 5.89 19.16
N SER A 7 22.61 4.87 18.32
CA SER A 7 22.01 4.80 16.99
C SER A 7 20.49 4.72 17.13
N ARG A 8 19.81 5.74 16.64
CA ARG A 8 18.35 5.84 16.70
C ARG A 8 17.72 4.79 15.78
N PRO A 9 16.49 4.34 16.04
CA PRO A 9 15.78 3.45 15.14
C PRO A 9 15.58 4.09 13.76
N GLN A 10 15.73 3.31 12.69
CA GLN A 10 15.60 3.79 11.32
C GLN A 10 14.25 3.40 10.73
N LEU A 11 13.42 4.39 10.36
CA LEU A 11 12.23 4.20 9.53
C LEU A 11 12.61 4.41 8.06
N VAL A 12 12.51 3.38 7.25
CA VAL A 12 13.06 3.36 5.89
C VAL A 12 11.93 3.29 4.86
N TYR A 13 11.99 4.16 3.86
CA TYR A 13 11.13 4.13 2.69
C TYR A 13 11.96 3.91 1.43
N LEU A 14 11.48 3.05 0.54
CA LEU A 14 11.93 2.94 -0.85
C LEU A 14 10.81 3.47 -1.75
N ALA A 15 10.98 4.66 -2.30
CA ALA A 15 9.98 5.32 -3.13
C ALA A 15 10.59 5.64 -4.49
N PHE A 16 10.28 4.84 -5.50
CA PHE A 16 10.83 5.00 -6.84
C PHE A 16 9.74 4.92 -7.91
N GLY A 17 9.73 5.83 -8.88
CA GLY A 17 8.94 5.70 -10.10
C GLY A 17 7.81 6.73 -10.22
N PRO A 18 6.55 6.32 -10.49
CA PRO A 18 5.46 7.26 -10.72
C PRO A 18 5.25 8.22 -9.55
N ALA A 19 4.87 9.46 -9.84
CA ALA A 19 4.56 10.50 -8.86
C ALA A 19 3.62 10.03 -7.73
N THR A 20 2.72 9.10 -8.03
CA THR A 20 1.81 8.52 -7.03
C THR A 20 2.53 7.83 -5.88
N TYR A 21 3.65 7.15 -6.11
CA TYR A 21 4.38 6.47 -5.02
C TYR A 21 5.06 7.48 -4.10
N HIS A 22 5.56 8.59 -4.65
CA HIS A 22 6.08 9.68 -3.83
C HIS A 22 4.98 10.36 -3.02
N GLN A 23 3.80 10.59 -3.61
CA GLN A 23 2.64 11.14 -2.91
C GLN A 23 2.21 10.26 -1.73
N GLU A 24 2.16 8.94 -1.95
CA GLU A 24 1.89 7.94 -0.91
C GLU A 24 2.94 8.00 0.21
N ALA A 25 4.23 7.95 -0.15
CA ALA A 25 5.33 8.02 0.82
C ALA A 25 5.33 9.32 1.63
N CYS A 26 5.13 10.47 0.98
CA CYS A 26 5.04 11.77 1.66
C CYS A 26 3.92 11.76 2.69
N PHE A 27 2.73 11.26 2.33
CA PHE A 27 1.62 11.19 3.28
C PHE A 27 1.88 10.18 4.41
N SER A 28 2.48 9.03 4.11
CA SER A 28 2.89 8.06 5.13
C SER A 28 3.85 8.70 6.16
N ILE A 29 4.87 9.41 5.69
CA ILE A 29 5.85 10.11 6.54
C ILE A 29 5.14 11.15 7.41
N VAL A 30 4.31 12.01 6.81
CA VAL A 30 3.57 13.04 7.56
C VAL A 30 2.64 12.40 8.60
N SER A 31 1.99 11.28 8.26
CA SER A 31 1.14 10.58 9.22
C SER A 31 1.93 10.01 10.40
N ALA A 32 3.17 9.55 10.19
CA ALA A 32 4.06 9.14 11.26
C ALA A 32 4.42 10.32 12.19
N LEU A 33 4.80 11.45 11.60
CA LEU A 33 5.17 12.66 12.31
C LEU A 33 4.00 13.25 13.11
N ALA A 34 2.79 13.21 12.56
CA ALA A 34 1.56 13.64 13.24
C ALA A 34 1.31 12.85 14.54
N GLN A 35 1.71 11.58 14.59
CA GLN A 35 1.54 10.72 15.76
C GLN A 35 2.66 10.90 16.81
N LEU A 36 3.78 11.52 16.44
CA LEU A 36 4.89 11.83 17.36
C LEU A 36 4.78 13.22 17.98
N GLY A 37 4.04 14.13 17.35
CA GLY A 37 3.94 15.52 17.79
C GLY A 37 5.31 16.21 17.86
N SER A 38 5.54 17.01 18.90
CA SER A 38 6.80 17.75 19.08
C SER A 38 8.03 16.88 19.33
N ALA A 39 7.87 15.60 19.68
CA ALA A 39 8.97 14.67 19.95
C ALA A 39 9.54 14.03 18.67
N ALA A 40 9.01 14.36 17.48
CA ALA A 40 9.31 13.64 16.24
C ALA A 40 10.80 13.63 15.87
N GLY A 41 11.48 14.78 15.98
CA GLY A 41 12.89 14.93 15.63
C GLY A 41 13.85 14.19 16.56
N GLU A 42 13.39 13.75 17.74
CA GLU A 42 14.22 13.10 18.75
C GLU A 42 13.91 11.60 18.93
N ALA A 43 12.87 11.07 18.28
CA ALA A 43 12.42 9.70 18.53
C ALA A 43 12.96 8.64 17.54
N MET A 44 13.17 9.00 16.27
CA MET A 44 13.63 8.08 15.21
C MET A 44 14.29 8.88 14.07
N ASP A 45 15.00 8.18 13.16
CA ASP A 45 15.46 8.77 11.90
C ASP A 45 14.62 8.23 10.75
N ILE A 46 14.25 9.10 9.81
CA ILE A 46 13.48 8.73 8.62
C ILE A 46 14.39 8.80 7.40
N GLN A 47 14.60 7.66 6.76
CA GLN A 47 15.44 7.49 5.57
C GLN A 47 14.55 7.29 4.34
N VAL A 48 14.73 8.10 3.30
CA VAL A 48 13.98 7.99 2.04
C VAL A 48 14.94 7.74 0.89
N TYR A 49 14.90 6.53 0.34
CA TYR A 49 15.65 6.15 -0.86
C TYR A 49 14.76 6.33 -2.09
N THR A 50 15.16 7.20 -3.02
CA THR A 50 14.27 7.74 -4.05
C THR A 50 14.99 8.15 -5.34
N ASP A 51 14.30 8.16 -6.47
CA ASP A 51 14.72 8.81 -7.72
C ASP A 51 14.35 10.28 -7.81
N ASN A 52 13.49 10.75 -6.92
CA ASN A 52 13.05 12.13 -6.87
C ASN A 52 13.08 12.67 -5.44
N ALA A 53 13.98 13.62 -5.17
CA ALA A 53 14.11 14.27 -3.87
C ALA A 53 13.06 15.35 -3.62
N GLN A 54 12.49 15.95 -4.68
CA GLN A 54 11.66 17.14 -4.58
C GLN A 54 10.44 16.98 -3.65
N PRO A 55 9.69 15.86 -3.66
CA PRO A 55 8.52 15.66 -2.81
C PRO A 55 8.82 15.70 -1.30
N TYR A 56 10.08 15.47 -0.92
CA TYR A 56 10.50 15.33 0.48
C TYR A 56 11.20 16.58 1.02
N ALA A 57 11.41 17.62 0.21
CA ALA A 57 12.22 18.78 0.55
C ALA A 57 11.73 19.57 1.79
N LYS A 58 10.48 19.39 2.18
CA LYS A 58 9.85 20.06 3.34
C LYS A 58 9.66 19.14 4.55
N LEU A 59 10.15 17.91 4.47
CA LEU A 59 10.00 16.91 5.54
C LEU A 59 11.34 16.72 6.25
N PRO A 60 11.35 16.47 7.57
CA PRO A 60 12.56 16.21 8.36
C PRO A 60 13.06 14.77 8.12
N VAL A 61 13.52 14.50 6.89
CA VAL A 61 13.99 13.18 6.45
C VAL A 61 15.37 13.29 5.83
N THR A 62 16.13 12.20 5.88
CA THR A 62 17.36 12.06 5.10
C THR A 62 17.01 11.42 3.76
N VAL A 63 17.28 12.15 2.68
CA VAL A 63 17.01 11.70 1.31
C VAL A 63 18.27 11.11 0.69
N HIS A 64 18.16 9.89 0.17
CA HIS A 64 19.19 9.18 -0.58
C HIS A 64 18.74 9.06 -2.04
N LEU A 65 19.40 9.80 -2.93
CA LEU A 65 19.09 9.71 -4.36
C LEU A 65 19.66 8.41 -4.95
N LEU A 66 18.80 7.65 -5.61
CA LEU A 66 19.13 6.41 -6.30
C LEU A 66 19.25 6.66 -7.79
N ASP A 67 20.38 6.31 -8.37
CA ASP A 67 20.55 6.28 -9.81
C ASP A 67 20.03 4.98 -10.43
N GLU A 68 19.87 4.97 -11.76
CA GLU A 68 19.39 3.80 -12.49
C GLU A 68 20.28 2.57 -12.28
N ALA A 69 21.61 2.78 -12.23
CA ALA A 69 22.58 1.70 -12.11
C ALA A 69 22.43 0.94 -10.79
N THR A 70 22.25 1.67 -9.67
CA THR A 70 22.01 1.09 -8.35
C THR A 70 20.74 0.25 -8.35
N ARG A 71 19.67 0.74 -8.98
CA ARG A 71 18.39 0.00 -9.05
C ARG A 71 18.50 -1.28 -9.87
N GLN A 72 19.16 -1.21 -11.02
CA GLN A 72 19.40 -2.39 -11.84
C GLN A 72 20.21 -3.43 -11.07
N ALA A 73 21.22 -3.00 -10.32
CA ALA A 73 22.00 -3.88 -9.45
C ALA A 73 21.16 -4.49 -8.31
N TRP A 74 20.25 -3.74 -7.71
CA TRP A 74 19.38 -4.25 -6.64
C TRP A 74 18.31 -5.21 -7.16
N ASN A 75 17.87 -5.05 -8.41
CA ASN A 75 16.88 -5.91 -9.06
C ASN A 75 17.49 -7.12 -9.80
N ALA A 76 18.81 -7.14 -9.99
CA ALA A 76 19.53 -8.26 -10.58
C ALA A 76 19.39 -9.52 -9.73
N PRO A 77 19.42 -10.73 -10.32
CA PRO A 77 19.72 -11.00 -11.73
C PRO A 77 18.49 -10.91 -12.67
N HIS A 78 17.27 -10.88 -12.13
CA HIS A 78 16.06 -11.06 -12.95
C HIS A 78 15.30 -9.78 -13.30
N GLY A 79 15.75 -8.63 -12.81
CA GLY A 79 14.98 -7.38 -12.89
C GLY A 79 13.76 -7.36 -11.95
N TYR A 80 13.78 -8.16 -10.88
CA TYR A 80 12.64 -8.30 -9.97
C TYR A 80 12.60 -7.15 -8.95
N HIS A 81 11.77 -6.15 -9.19
CA HIS A 81 11.76 -4.90 -8.43
C HIS A 81 11.52 -5.05 -6.92
N PHE A 82 10.73 -6.02 -6.46
CA PHE A 82 10.51 -6.23 -5.02
C PHE A 82 11.78 -6.68 -4.29
N ARG A 83 12.74 -7.31 -4.98
CA ARG A 83 14.05 -7.68 -4.42
C ARG A 83 14.77 -6.50 -3.78
N SER A 84 14.60 -5.29 -4.34
CA SER A 84 15.22 -4.06 -3.84
C SER A 84 14.88 -3.76 -2.38
N LYS A 85 13.71 -4.17 -1.88
CA LYS A 85 13.32 -3.97 -0.47
C LYS A 85 14.32 -4.65 0.48
N HIS A 86 14.59 -5.93 0.25
CA HIS A 86 15.50 -6.70 1.10
C HIS A 86 16.94 -6.24 0.96
N VAL A 87 17.37 -5.91 -0.27
CA VAL A 87 18.72 -5.38 -0.51
C VAL A 87 18.93 -4.08 0.26
N LEU A 88 17.98 -3.14 0.17
CA LEU A 88 18.04 -1.88 0.87
C LEU A 88 18.06 -2.07 2.39
N LEU A 89 17.08 -2.80 2.94
CA LEU A 89 16.98 -2.98 4.39
C LEU A 89 18.24 -3.66 4.95
N ARG A 90 18.80 -4.62 4.21
CA ARG A 90 20.07 -5.27 4.56
C ARG A 90 21.21 -4.26 4.63
N GLN A 91 21.34 -3.35 3.66
CA GLN A 91 22.37 -2.31 3.68
C GLN A 91 22.21 -1.34 4.86
N VAL A 92 20.97 -0.95 5.18
CA VAL A 92 20.71 -0.10 6.35
C VAL A 92 21.11 -0.82 7.64
N LEU A 93 20.80 -2.11 7.78
CA LEU A 93 21.14 -2.91 8.95
C LEU A 93 22.65 -3.20 9.11
N GLN A 94 23.46 -2.97 8.07
CA GLN A 94 24.93 -3.00 8.21
C GLN A 94 25.48 -1.78 8.97
N GLN A 95 24.71 -0.69 9.03
CA GLN A 95 25.13 0.59 9.61
C GLN A 95 24.36 0.93 10.88
N HIS A 96 23.19 0.32 11.08
CA HIS A 96 22.29 0.61 12.19
C HIS A 96 21.82 -0.71 12.84
N PRO A 97 21.71 -0.76 14.18
CA PRO A 97 21.35 -2.00 14.88
C PRO A 97 19.89 -2.41 14.66
N LEU A 98 19.04 -1.49 14.20
CA LEU A 98 17.60 -1.70 14.09
C LEU A 98 17.02 -0.81 12.98
N ALA A 99 16.22 -1.42 12.10
CA ALA A 99 15.53 -0.71 11.03
C ALA A 99 14.17 -1.34 10.73
N VAL A 100 13.25 -0.50 10.28
CA VAL A 100 11.92 -0.90 9.78
C VAL A 100 11.72 -0.28 8.41
N LEU A 101 11.65 -1.12 7.38
CA LEU A 101 11.24 -0.71 6.04
C LEU A 101 9.71 -0.79 5.93
N ILE A 102 9.08 0.23 5.34
CA ILE A 102 7.64 0.24 5.09
C ILE A 102 7.31 0.65 3.66
N ASP A 103 6.20 0.12 3.14
CA ASP A 103 5.70 0.45 1.82
C ASP A 103 5.14 1.86 1.76
N THR A 104 5.18 2.45 0.56
CA THR A 104 4.69 3.82 0.33
C THR A 104 3.18 3.92 0.58
N ASP A 105 2.42 2.88 0.23
CA ASP A 105 0.97 2.81 0.36
C ASP A 105 0.50 2.47 1.79
N THR A 106 1.11 3.15 2.76
CA THR A 106 0.80 3.04 4.19
C THR A 106 0.50 4.40 4.81
N PHE A 107 -0.12 4.40 5.98
CA PHE A 107 -0.11 5.54 6.91
C PHE A 107 -0.34 5.07 8.35
N PHE A 108 0.10 5.88 9.31
CA PHE A 108 0.11 5.55 10.73
C PHE A 108 -1.22 5.84 11.42
N ARG A 109 -1.73 4.83 12.13
CA ARG A 109 -2.87 4.93 13.05
C ARG A 109 -2.45 5.43 14.42
N THR A 110 -1.26 5.02 14.86
CA THR A 110 -0.67 5.35 16.16
C THR A 110 0.81 5.69 16.00
N SER A 111 1.49 5.99 17.11
CA SER A 111 2.93 6.30 17.10
C SER A 111 3.77 5.23 16.37
N PRO A 112 4.71 5.64 15.47
CA PRO A 112 5.64 4.73 14.82
C PRO A 112 6.57 4.00 15.80
N LEU A 113 6.73 4.50 17.02
CA LEU A 113 7.55 3.84 18.05
C LEU A 113 7.02 2.46 18.43
N HIS A 114 5.72 2.20 18.25
CA HIS A 114 5.15 0.87 18.44
C HIS A 114 5.66 -0.17 17.45
N LEU A 115 6.15 0.24 16.27
CA LEU A 115 6.85 -0.67 15.36
C LEU A 115 8.19 -1.09 15.96
N PHE A 116 9.00 -0.12 16.38
CA PHE A 116 10.34 -0.39 16.91
C PHE A 116 10.30 -1.18 18.21
N ALA A 117 9.29 -0.98 19.05
CA ALA A 117 9.08 -1.79 20.25
C ALA A 117 8.82 -3.28 19.95
N ARG A 118 8.47 -3.63 18.70
CA ARG A 118 8.24 -5.01 18.24
C ARG A 118 9.43 -5.61 17.53
N VAL A 119 10.47 -4.83 17.24
CA VAL A 119 11.70 -5.33 16.64
C VAL A 119 12.67 -5.69 17.76
N ALA A 120 13.08 -6.95 17.78
CA ALA A 120 14.00 -7.52 18.77
C ALA A 120 14.82 -8.65 18.13
N PRO A 121 15.95 -9.06 18.72
CA PRO A 121 16.70 -10.21 18.22
C PRO A 121 15.81 -11.46 18.11
N ASN A 122 16.02 -12.26 17.07
CA ASN A 122 15.24 -13.45 16.74
C ASN A 122 13.76 -13.17 16.42
N ARG A 123 13.41 -11.95 16.00
CA ARG A 123 12.03 -11.58 15.68
C ARG A 123 11.93 -10.78 14.38
N LEU A 124 11.04 -11.20 13.49
CA LEU A 124 10.67 -10.47 12.28
C LEU A 124 9.35 -9.72 12.52
N LEU A 125 9.42 -8.39 12.44
CA LEU A 125 8.23 -7.56 12.30
C LEU A 125 7.76 -7.60 10.84
N CYS A 126 6.47 -7.89 10.64
CA CYS A 126 5.78 -7.83 9.36
C CYS A 126 4.48 -7.01 9.47
N ASN A 127 3.86 -6.66 8.34
CA ASN A 127 2.61 -5.91 8.39
C ASN A 127 1.47 -6.75 8.98
N ALA A 128 1.32 -7.99 8.50
CA ALA A 128 0.27 -8.92 8.92
C ALA A 128 0.76 -10.37 8.82
N ILE A 129 0.30 -11.23 9.72
CA ILE A 129 0.46 -12.68 9.63
C ILE A 129 -0.78 -13.26 8.94
N GLY A 130 -0.56 -13.91 7.80
CA GLY A 130 -1.59 -14.49 6.97
C GLY A 130 -1.92 -15.94 7.29
N THR A 131 -2.65 -16.57 6.37
CA THR A 131 -2.96 -18.01 6.45
C THR A 131 -1.71 -18.87 6.28
N ARG A 132 -1.79 -20.14 6.68
CA ARG A 132 -0.73 -21.12 6.43
C ARG A 132 -0.51 -21.34 4.93
N TYR A 133 0.73 -21.58 4.53
CA TYR A 133 1.13 -21.82 3.14
C TYR A 133 0.30 -22.92 2.46
N GLY A 134 -0.01 -24.01 3.19
CA GLY A 134 -0.84 -25.10 2.69
C GLY A 134 -2.34 -24.80 2.51
N ALA A 135 -2.82 -23.63 2.91
CA ALA A 135 -4.24 -23.29 2.84
C ALA A 135 -4.75 -23.07 1.40
N ASN A 136 -3.89 -22.64 0.48
CA ASN A 136 -4.24 -22.42 -0.93
C ASN A 136 -3.35 -23.25 -1.87
N GLN A 137 -3.67 -24.52 -2.01
CA GLN A 137 -2.92 -25.45 -2.86
C GLN A 137 -3.01 -25.14 -4.36
N LYS A 138 -3.89 -24.20 -4.75
CA LYS A 138 -4.04 -23.79 -6.14
C LYS A 138 -3.09 -22.66 -6.54
N CYS A 139 -2.47 -21.97 -5.58
CA CYS A 139 -1.58 -20.84 -5.88
C CYS A 139 -0.27 -21.29 -6.53
N LEU A 140 0.33 -20.41 -7.32
CA LEU A 140 1.54 -20.70 -8.10
C LEU A 140 2.71 -21.12 -7.20
N LEU A 141 2.91 -20.39 -6.09
CA LEU A 141 3.97 -20.67 -5.13
C LEU A 141 3.83 -22.07 -4.53
N TYR A 142 2.61 -22.52 -4.20
CA TYR A 142 2.39 -23.87 -3.68
C TYR A 142 2.73 -24.94 -4.72
N LYS A 143 2.15 -24.81 -5.91
CA LYS A 143 2.33 -25.77 -7.01
C LYS A 143 3.79 -25.93 -7.43
N ASN A 144 4.54 -24.83 -7.43
CA ASN A 144 5.88 -24.82 -8.03
C ASN A 144 6.99 -25.04 -7.00
N LEU A 145 6.78 -24.69 -5.72
CA LEU A 145 7.86 -24.66 -4.74
C LEU A 145 7.72 -25.68 -3.59
N LEU A 146 6.54 -26.22 -3.29
CA LEU A 146 6.36 -27.05 -2.09
C LEU A 146 7.34 -28.24 -2.02
N THR A 147 7.39 -29.06 -3.08
CA THR A 147 8.26 -30.25 -3.11
C THR A 147 9.73 -29.87 -2.95
N LEU A 148 10.15 -28.77 -3.57
CA LEU A 148 11.50 -28.24 -3.43
C LEU A 148 11.80 -27.84 -1.98
N LEU A 149 10.89 -27.08 -1.37
CA LEU A 149 11.02 -26.58 0.00
C LEU A 149 11.04 -27.72 1.02
N GLU A 150 10.16 -28.71 0.90
CA GLU A 150 10.09 -29.87 1.79
C GLU A 150 11.33 -30.75 1.65
N SER A 151 11.78 -31.02 0.42
CA SER A 151 12.98 -31.84 0.16
C SER A 151 14.25 -31.26 0.77
N ARG A 152 14.31 -29.93 0.92
CA ARG A 152 15.42 -29.20 1.51
C ARG A 152 15.19 -28.82 2.98
N GLY A 153 14.05 -29.20 3.55
CA GLY A 153 13.67 -28.85 4.92
C GLY A 153 13.48 -27.34 5.18
N LEU A 154 13.26 -26.54 4.13
CA LEU A 154 13.16 -25.08 4.21
C LEU A 154 11.81 -24.61 4.73
N ALA A 155 10.72 -25.20 4.26
CA ALA A 155 9.38 -24.88 4.70
C ALA A 155 8.44 -26.07 4.48
N ASP A 156 7.31 -26.05 5.17
CA ASP A 156 6.22 -27.01 5.01
C ASP A 156 4.87 -26.29 4.90
N CYS A 157 3.79 -27.07 4.77
CA CYS A 157 2.43 -26.54 4.68
C CYS A 157 1.98 -25.71 5.90
N GLN A 158 2.67 -25.78 7.04
CA GLN A 158 2.34 -25.06 8.28
C GLN A 158 2.99 -23.68 8.36
N MET A 159 3.94 -23.35 7.49
CA MET A 159 4.57 -22.03 7.46
C MET A 159 3.51 -20.92 7.36
N PRO A 160 3.46 -19.97 8.29
CA PRO A 160 2.59 -18.80 8.16
C PRO A 160 3.08 -17.93 7.00
N LEU A 161 2.16 -17.53 6.11
CA LEU A 161 2.44 -16.48 5.14
C LEU A 161 2.46 -15.13 5.86
N ILE A 162 3.19 -14.16 5.33
CA ILE A 162 3.29 -12.80 5.89
C ILE A 162 3.01 -11.78 4.80
N ASN A 163 2.67 -10.56 5.21
CA ASN A 163 2.68 -9.40 4.33
C ASN A 163 3.91 -8.51 4.58
N SER A 164 4.72 -8.28 3.54
CA SER A 164 5.98 -7.51 3.62
C SER A 164 5.80 -5.99 3.47
N GLY A 165 4.57 -5.47 3.61
CA GLY A 165 4.33 -4.03 3.62
C GLY A 165 5.04 -3.29 4.76
N VAL A 166 5.48 -4.05 5.77
CA VAL A 166 6.41 -3.65 6.82
C VAL A 166 7.41 -4.79 6.98
N ILE A 167 8.69 -4.47 7.12
CA ILE A 167 9.76 -5.42 7.44
C ILE A 167 10.64 -4.77 8.50
N GLY A 168 10.64 -5.31 9.72
CA GLY A 168 11.50 -4.83 10.79
C GLY A 168 12.39 -5.93 11.35
N LEU A 169 13.67 -5.64 11.46
CA LEU A 169 14.70 -6.57 11.92
C LEU A 169 15.78 -5.82 12.71
N THR A 170 16.52 -6.57 13.52
CA THR A 170 17.79 -6.11 14.10
C THR A 170 18.95 -6.43 13.16
N ALA A 171 20.11 -5.80 13.39
CA ALA A 171 21.33 -6.11 12.66
C ALA A 171 21.79 -7.56 12.89
N GLU A 172 21.51 -8.15 14.06
CA GLU A 172 21.83 -9.54 14.39
C GLU A 172 21.09 -10.53 13.48
N ASP A 173 19.85 -10.19 13.10
CA ASP A 173 19.00 -11.02 12.24
C ASP A 173 19.15 -10.70 10.74
N CYS A 174 20.06 -9.80 10.38
CA CYS A 174 20.25 -9.31 9.00
C CYS A 174 20.50 -10.45 7.99
N GLY A 175 21.13 -11.55 8.41
CA GLY A 175 21.34 -12.75 7.57
C GLY A 175 20.04 -13.40 7.06
N THR A 176 18.88 -13.08 7.64
CA THR A 176 17.57 -13.46 7.10
C THR A 176 17.29 -12.83 5.74
N LEU A 177 17.73 -11.57 5.54
CA LEU A 177 17.58 -10.89 4.26
C LEU A 177 18.51 -11.49 3.20
N ASP A 178 19.74 -11.88 3.55
CA ASP A 178 20.65 -12.57 2.63
C ASP A 178 20.04 -13.89 2.13
N ARG A 179 19.48 -14.70 3.04
CA ARG A 179 18.76 -15.94 2.69
C ARG A 179 17.55 -15.66 1.80
N SER A 180 16.75 -14.67 2.16
CA SER A 180 15.55 -14.28 1.39
C SER A 180 15.91 -13.82 -0.03
N ILE A 181 16.98 -13.01 -0.17
CA ILE A 181 17.51 -12.56 -1.46
C ILE A 181 17.97 -13.75 -2.31
N ALA A 182 18.76 -14.66 -1.74
CA ALA A 182 19.22 -15.85 -2.45
C ALA A 182 18.05 -16.73 -2.91
N MET A 183 17.03 -16.90 -2.06
CA MET A 183 15.81 -17.64 -2.41
C MET A 183 15.00 -16.94 -3.50
N MET A 184 14.89 -15.61 -3.50
CA MET A 184 14.25 -14.87 -4.60
C MET A 184 15.00 -15.11 -5.91
N ASP A 185 16.33 -15.05 -5.89
CA ASP A 185 17.16 -15.25 -7.08
C ASP A 185 17.02 -16.69 -7.63
N GLU A 186 16.89 -17.69 -6.76
CA GLU A 186 16.68 -19.09 -7.15
C GLU A 186 15.23 -19.38 -7.60
N PHE A 187 14.23 -18.87 -6.89
CA PHE A 187 12.82 -19.25 -7.08
C PHE A 187 12.10 -18.40 -8.12
N TYR A 188 12.62 -17.22 -8.48
CA TYR A 188 12.00 -16.35 -9.46
C TYR A 188 11.74 -17.03 -10.82
N PRO A 189 12.68 -17.79 -11.43
CA PRO A 189 12.40 -18.54 -12.65
C PRO A 189 11.29 -19.59 -12.51
N LEU A 190 11.10 -20.13 -11.31
CA LEU A 190 10.08 -21.16 -11.01
C LEU A 190 8.71 -20.55 -10.74
N ALA A 191 8.62 -19.30 -10.29
CA ALA A 191 7.38 -18.66 -9.88
C ALA A 191 7.29 -17.20 -10.37
N ARG A 192 7.71 -16.94 -11.61
CA ARG A 192 7.86 -15.59 -12.18
C ARG A 192 6.62 -14.70 -12.07
N GLU A 193 5.43 -15.30 -12.15
CA GLU A 193 4.15 -14.60 -12.09
C GLU A 193 3.63 -14.42 -10.65
N ALA A 194 4.33 -14.97 -9.65
CA ALA A 194 3.96 -14.79 -8.25
C ALA A 194 4.36 -13.39 -7.80
N TYR A 195 3.39 -12.47 -7.83
CA TYR A 195 3.55 -11.09 -7.35
C TYR A 195 4.10 -11.01 -5.91
N THR A 196 3.76 -12.00 -5.07
CA THR A 196 4.14 -12.07 -3.65
C THR A 196 5.37 -12.93 -3.38
N LEU A 197 6.22 -13.19 -4.39
CA LEU A 197 7.41 -14.03 -4.20
C LEU A 197 8.37 -13.45 -3.15
N GLU A 198 8.46 -12.13 -3.05
CA GLU A 198 9.39 -11.47 -2.12
C GLU A 198 8.99 -11.68 -0.65
N GLU A 199 7.72 -11.45 -0.30
CA GLU A 199 7.21 -11.73 1.04
C GLU A 199 7.21 -13.23 1.36
N PHE A 200 6.99 -14.07 0.34
CA PHE A 200 7.09 -15.51 0.48
C PHE A 200 8.51 -15.96 0.84
N CYS A 201 9.52 -15.51 0.10
CA CYS A 201 10.93 -15.82 0.41
C CYS A 201 11.34 -15.30 1.79
N LEU A 202 10.82 -14.14 2.21
CA LEU A 202 11.03 -13.63 3.56
C LEU A 202 10.42 -14.55 4.63
N ALA A 203 9.19 -15.03 4.41
CA ALA A 203 8.55 -16.01 5.30
C ALA A 203 9.37 -17.31 5.39
N VAL A 204 9.84 -17.84 4.25
CA VAL A 204 10.68 -19.06 4.22
C VAL A 204 11.99 -18.84 4.99
N ALA A 205 12.65 -17.70 4.78
CA ALA A 205 13.92 -17.38 5.46
C ALA A 205 13.75 -17.23 6.99
N ALA A 206 12.61 -16.72 7.44
CA ALA A 206 12.29 -16.55 8.86
C ALA A 206 11.74 -17.82 9.51
N TYR A 207 11.14 -18.72 8.74
CA TYR A 207 10.40 -19.87 9.27
C TYR A 207 11.27 -20.77 10.15
N ARG A 208 10.78 -21.06 11.36
CA ARG A 208 11.47 -21.82 12.44
C ARG A 208 12.75 -21.19 12.99
N ASN A 209 13.16 -20.03 12.49
CA ASN A 209 14.35 -19.29 12.94
C ASN A 209 13.97 -18.02 13.72
N LEU A 210 12.88 -17.36 13.35
CA LEU A 210 12.42 -16.11 13.95
C LEU A 210 10.96 -16.22 14.44
N GLU A 211 10.67 -15.52 15.54
CA GLU A 211 9.30 -15.22 15.94
C GLU A 211 8.71 -14.15 15.00
N LEU A 212 7.41 -14.26 14.67
CA LEU A 212 6.71 -13.24 13.87
C LEU A 212 5.95 -12.27 14.77
N ALA A 213 6.06 -10.98 14.48
CA ALA A 213 5.21 -9.94 15.04
C ALA A 213 4.49 -9.17 13.92
N GLU A 214 3.20 -8.88 14.07
CA GLU A 214 2.45 -8.07 13.12
C GLU A 214 2.18 -6.64 13.62
N CYS A 215 1.79 -5.75 12.72
CA CYS A 215 1.52 -4.35 13.05
C CYS A 215 0.32 -3.71 12.36
N THR A 216 -0.71 -4.53 12.08
CA THR A 216 -1.96 -4.03 11.52
C THR A 216 -2.66 -3.01 12.42
N ASP A 217 -2.42 -3.01 13.72
CA ASP A 217 -2.94 -2.01 14.67
C ASP A 217 -2.20 -0.66 14.61
N VAL A 218 -0.94 -0.63 14.18
CA VAL A 218 -0.10 0.58 14.12
C VAL A 218 -0.17 1.26 12.76
N ILE A 219 -0.19 0.46 11.69
CA ILE A 219 -0.20 0.94 10.30
C ILE A 219 -1.46 0.48 9.58
N HIS A 220 -2.06 1.39 8.82
CA HIS A 220 -2.99 1.03 7.76
C HIS A 220 -2.25 0.86 6.43
N HIS A 221 -2.10 -0.39 5.98
CA HIS A 221 -1.57 -0.71 4.65
C HIS A 221 -2.73 -0.89 3.66
N TYR A 222 -2.94 0.09 2.78
CA TYR A 222 -4.10 0.16 1.88
C TYR A 222 -3.84 -0.49 0.50
N TRP A 223 -3.24 -1.67 0.51
CA TRP A 223 -2.95 -2.44 -0.72
C TRP A 223 -4.20 -2.77 -1.53
N SER A 224 -5.36 -2.87 -0.87
CA SER A 224 -6.68 -2.94 -1.51
C SER A 224 -7.35 -1.57 -1.51
N ARG A 225 -8.14 -1.25 -2.54
CA ARG A 225 -8.82 0.07 -2.69
C ARG A 225 -7.87 1.27 -2.79
N LYS A 226 -6.67 1.05 -3.34
CA LYS A 226 -5.64 2.10 -3.58
C LYS A 226 -6.21 3.36 -4.21
N ALA A 227 -7.09 3.24 -5.21
CA ALA A 227 -7.67 4.39 -5.90
C ALA A 227 -8.39 5.36 -4.95
N GLN A 228 -9.16 4.84 -4.00
CA GLN A 228 -9.88 5.69 -3.04
C GLN A 228 -8.92 6.35 -2.05
N PHE A 229 -7.96 5.62 -1.51
CA PHE A 229 -6.99 6.21 -0.58
C PHE A 229 -6.05 7.22 -1.26
N ARG A 230 -5.61 6.94 -2.50
CA ARG A 230 -4.87 7.90 -3.34
C ARG A 230 -5.66 9.18 -3.56
N ALA A 231 -6.97 9.09 -3.81
CA ALA A 231 -7.80 10.28 -3.98
C ALA A 231 -7.86 11.15 -2.71
N LYS A 232 -7.95 10.52 -1.53
CA LYS A 232 -7.86 11.22 -0.24
C LYS A 232 -6.50 11.90 -0.06
N ILE A 233 -5.42 11.15 -0.29
CA ILE A 233 -4.04 11.63 -0.16
C ILE A 233 -3.76 12.79 -1.11
N GLN A 234 -4.18 12.68 -2.36
CA GLN A 234 -4.02 13.75 -3.35
C GLN A 234 -4.83 15.01 -3.00
N ALA A 235 -6.01 14.85 -2.39
CA ALA A 235 -6.75 16.00 -1.87
C ALA A 235 -6.05 16.65 -0.66
N TRP A 236 -5.49 15.85 0.25
CA TRP A 236 -4.69 16.35 1.37
C TRP A 236 -3.43 17.08 0.87
N LEU A 237 -2.69 16.48 -0.06
CA LEU A 237 -1.49 17.08 -0.65
C LEU A 237 -1.81 18.39 -1.37
N ARG A 238 -2.84 18.42 -2.23
CA ARG A 238 -3.24 19.69 -2.89
C ARG A 238 -3.60 20.80 -1.89
N LYS A 239 -4.14 20.45 -0.73
CA LYS A 239 -4.49 21.41 0.33
C LYS A 239 -3.25 21.88 1.11
N HIS A 240 -2.28 21.00 1.34
CA HIS A 240 -1.20 21.20 2.32
C HIS A 240 0.23 21.16 1.73
N ASP A 241 0.40 21.05 0.42
CA ASP A 241 1.70 20.92 -0.26
C ASP A 241 2.69 22.03 0.12
N HIS A 242 2.20 23.25 0.35
CA HIS A 242 3.04 24.38 0.71
C HIS A 242 3.72 24.21 2.08
N ASP A 243 3.01 23.65 3.07
CA ASP A 243 3.46 23.42 4.45
C ASP A 243 2.82 22.13 5.02
N PRO A 244 3.39 20.96 4.69
CA PRO A 244 2.80 19.66 5.04
C PRO A 244 2.86 19.34 6.54
N LEU A 245 3.58 20.14 7.33
CA LEU A 245 3.73 19.97 8.78
C LEU A 245 3.05 21.08 9.58
N SER A 246 2.30 21.97 8.92
CA SER A 246 1.49 22.97 9.61
C SER A 246 0.49 22.31 10.58
N PRO A 247 0.08 23.01 11.66
CA PRO A 247 -0.93 22.48 12.59
C PRO A 247 -2.22 22.04 11.89
N SER A 248 -2.64 22.75 10.82
CA SER A 248 -3.81 22.36 10.02
C SER A 248 -3.56 21.10 9.20
N ALA A 249 -2.37 20.93 8.63
CA ALA A 249 -2.01 19.74 7.85
C ALA A 249 -2.01 18.49 8.73
N LEU A 250 -1.39 18.57 9.91
CA LEU A 250 -1.33 17.49 10.89
C LEU A 250 -2.73 17.14 11.43
N ALA A 251 -3.58 18.13 11.71
CA ALA A 251 -4.97 17.88 12.12
C ALA A 251 -5.79 17.16 11.03
N ASP A 252 -5.54 17.49 9.76
CA ASP A 252 -6.23 16.87 8.63
C ASP A 252 -5.77 15.45 8.32
N VAL A 253 -4.59 15.01 8.80
CA VAL A 253 -4.15 13.60 8.69
C VAL A 253 -5.21 12.66 9.27
N ALA A 254 -5.75 12.98 10.46
CA ALA A 254 -6.79 12.18 11.11
C ALA A 254 -8.09 12.11 10.29
N ARG A 255 -8.33 13.11 9.43
CA ARG A 255 -9.52 13.18 8.57
C ARG A 255 -9.35 12.41 7.27
N VAL A 256 -8.13 12.14 6.80
CA VAL A 256 -7.93 11.20 5.68
C VAL A 256 -8.48 9.83 6.07
N ASN A 257 -8.15 9.36 7.29
CA ASN A 257 -8.66 8.13 7.92
C ASN A 257 -8.54 6.85 7.05
N ASP A 258 -8.75 5.70 7.67
CA ASP A 258 -8.67 4.37 7.04
C ASP A 258 -10.03 3.79 6.63
N GLN A 259 -11.09 4.59 6.72
CA GLN A 259 -12.41 4.15 6.36
C GLN A 259 -12.66 4.39 4.86
N LEU A 260 -13.16 3.37 4.18
CA LEU A 260 -13.65 3.55 2.82
C LEU A 260 -14.95 4.38 2.88
N PRO A 261 -15.05 5.50 2.15
CA PRO A 261 -16.24 6.34 2.21
C PRO A 261 -17.42 5.58 1.63
N ARG A 262 -18.42 5.34 2.47
CA ARG A 262 -19.66 4.66 2.11
C ARG A 262 -20.85 5.47 2.63
N PRO A 263 -21.93 5.61 1.85
CA PRO A 263 -23.13 6.27 2.35
C PRO A 263 -23.67 5.54 3.59
N PRO A 264 -24.43 6.23 4.46
CA PRO A 264 -25.12 5.60 5.57
C PRO A 264 -26.02 4.45 5.11
N THR A 265 -26.30 3.51 6.01
CA THR A 265 -27.02 2.28 5.68
C THR A 265 -28.37 2.53 4.99
N LEU A 266 -29.14 3.52 5.44
CA LEU A 266 -30.43 3.85 4.82
C LEU A 266 -30.28 4.33 3.36
N HIS A 267 -29.27 5.17 3.07
CA HIS A 267 -28.97 5.57 1.70
C HIS A 267 -28.54 4.39 0.84
N ARG A 268 -27.70 3.48 1.37
CA ARG A 268 -27.27 2.28 0.64
C ARG A 268 -28.44 1.35 0.34
N LEU A 269 -29.41 1.22 1.25
CA LEU A 269 -30.65 0.46 1.01
C LEU A 269 -31.50 1.13 -0.07
N GLY A 270 -31.64 2.47 -0.03
CA GLY A 270 -32.30 3.24 -1.08
C GLY A 270 -31.65 3.04 -2.46
N TYR A 271 -30.32 3.12 -2.54
CA TYR A 271 -29.57 2.87 -3.78
C TYR A 271 -29.73 1.44 -4.28
N LYS A 272 -29.80 0.45 -3.36
CA LYS A 272 -30.08 -0.94 -3.71
C LYS A 272 -31.48 -1.08 -4.31
N ALA A 273 -32.51 -0.49 -3.69
CA ALA A 273 -33.87 -0.51 -4.20
C ALA A 273 -33.97 0.17 -5.57
N LEU A 274 -33.38 1.36 -5.73
CA LEU A 274 -33.30 2.07 -7.01
C LEU A 274 -32.65 1.21 -8.10
N SER A 275 -31.55 0.54 -7.77
CA SER A 275 -30.82 -0.31 -8.73
C SER A 275 -31.63 -1.52 -9.22
N LEU A 276 -32.73 -1.90 -8.56
CA LEU A 276 -33.61 -2.97 -9.06
C LEU A 276 -34.36 -2.57 -10.33
N THR A 277 -34.49 -1.27 -10.61
CA THR A 277 -35.05 -0.76 -11.87
C THR A 277 -34.10 -0.97 -13.06
N LEU A 278 -32.83 -1.31 -12.81
CA LEU A 278 -31.82 -1.56 -13.82
C LEU A 278 -31.64 -3.06 -14.09
N PRO A 279 -31.14 -3.43 -15.30
CA PRO A 279 -30.64 -4.76 -15.59
C PRO A 279 -29.68 -5.27 -14.51
N SER A 280 -29.75 -6.57 -14.20
CA SER A 280 -28.97 -7.21 -13.12
C SER A 280 -27.47 -6.93 -13.21
N HIS A 281 -26.91 -6.89 -14.44
CA HIS A 281 -25.50 -6.66 -14.69
C HIS A 281 -25.04 -5.21 -14.42
N GLU A 282 -25.94 -4.22 -14.50
CA GLU A 282 -25.62 -2.79 -14.28
C GLU A 282 -25.84 -2.34 -12.82
N ARG A 283 -26.46 -3.17 -11.98
CA ARG A 283 -26.89 -2.73 -10.63
C ARG A 283 -25.72 -2.36 -9.73
N GLN A 284 -24.61 -3.09 -9.80
CA GLN A 284 -23.41 -2.78 -8.99
C GLN A 284 -22.78 -1.47 -9.47
N PHE A 285 -22.64 -1.31 -10.79
CA PHE A 285 -22.14 -0.09 -11.40
C PHE A 285 -22.92 1.14 -10.92
N ALA A 286 -24.24 1.13 -11.02
CA ALA A 286 -25.09 2.22 -10.55
C ALA A 286 -24.91 2.55 -9.06
N ARG A 287 -24.80 1.54 -8.19
CA ARG A 287 -24.59 1.76 -6.76
C ARG A 287 -23.24 2.43 -6.48
N GLU A 288 -22.18 1.99 -7.14
CA GLU A 288 -20.84 2.56 -6.97
C GLU A 288 -20.76 4.00 -7.50
N LEU A 289 -21.45 4.31 -8.61
CA LEU A 289 -21.61 5.70 -9.06
C LEU A 289 -22.25 6.59 -7.99
N LEU A 290 -23.35 6.10 -7.40
CA LEU A 290 -24.09 6.82 -6.36
C LEU A 290 -23.29 6.97 -5.05
N TYR A 291 -22.33 6.06 -4.78
CA TYR A 291 -21.41 6.20 -3.65
C TYR A 291 -20.47 7.38 -3.88
N GLY A 292 -19.95 7.55 -5.10
CA GLY A 292 -19.15 8.71 -5.48
C GLY A 292 -19.94 10.03 -5.50
N CYS A 293 -21.26 9.96 -5.66
CA CYS A 293 -22.14 11.13 -5.58
C CYS A 293 -22.59 11.49 -4.14
N TYR A 294 -22.34 10.64 -3.14
CA TYR A 294 -22.85 10.97 -1.82
C TYR A 294 -22.14 12.20 -1.22
N PRO A 295 -22.86 13.18 -0.63
CA PRO A 295 -22.25 14.39 -0.06
C PRO A 295 -21.63 14.08 1.32
N TYR A 296 -20.49 13.39 1.33
CA TYR A 296 -19.78 13.08 2.57
C TYR A 296 -19.44 14.36 3.35
N PRO A 297 -19.61 14.40 4.69
CA PRO A 297 -19.22 15.58 5.48
C PRO A 297 -17.73 15.88 5.42
N ASN A 298 -16.92 14.82 5.40
CA ASN A 298 -15.47 14.90 5.29
C ASN A 298 -15.04 15.18 3.83
N GLU A 299 -14.18 16.17 3.64
CA GLU A 299 -13.74 16.59 2.31
C GLU A 299 -12.86 15.56 1.62
N PHE A 300 -12.03 14.83 2.37
CA PHE A 300 -11.17 13.79 1.81
C PHE A 300 -12.02 12.60 1.34
N ASP A 301 -13.11 12.28 2.04
CA ASP A 301 -14.08 11.27 1.57
C ASP A 301 -14.80 11.70 0.29
N ARG A 302 -15.13 13.00 0.15
CA ARG A 302 -15.69 13.54 -1.11
C ARG A 302 -14.71 13.46 -2.27
N ALA A 303 -13.40 13.54 -2.02
CA ALA A 303 -12.39 13.43 -3.07
C ALA A 303 -12.39 12.06 -3.77
N CYS A 304 -12.94 11.02 -3.13
CA CYS A 304 -13.06 9.67 -3.71
C CYS A 304 -14.11 9.55 -4.82
N ALA A 305 -14.81 10.63 -5.21
CA ALA A 305 -15.91 10.57 -6.18
C ALA A 305 -15.48 9.94 -7.52
N SER A 306 -14.43 10.44 -8.16
CA SER A 306 -13.93 9.89 -9.43
C SER A 306 -13.40 8.47 -9.26
N ALA A 307 -12.68 8.18 -8.17
CA ALA A 307 -12.19 6.84 -7.87
C ALA A 307 -13.33 5.81 -7.71
N TRP A 308 -14.50 6.22 -7.22
CA TRP A 308 -15.70 5.39 -7.22
C TRP A 308 -16.23 5.15 -8.63
N TRP A 309 -16.22 6.17 -9.49
CA TRP A 309 -16.72 6.05 -10.85
C TRP A 309 -15.84 5.17 -11.73
N ASP A 310 -14.52 5.39 -11.69
CA ASP A 310 -13.55 4.58 -12.43
C ASP A 310 -13.63 3.12 -11.98
N LYS A 311 -13.68 2.88 -10.67
CA LYS A 311 -13.79 1.51 -10.16
C LYS A 311 -15.12 0.84 -10.52
N ALA A 312 -16.20 1.61 -10.61
CA ALA A 312 -17.49 1.11 -11.07
C ALA A 312 -17.41 0.58 -12.50
N LEU A 313 -16.78 1.34 -13.40
CA LEU A 313 -16.64 0.97 -14.80
C LEU A 313 -15.65 -0.21 -14.96
N GLU A 314 -14.52 -0.19 -14.25
CA GLU A 314 -13.56 -1.29 -14.22
C GLU A 314 -14.23 -2.60 -13.78
N ASN A 315 -14.94 -2.59 -12.64
CA ASN A 315 -15.65 -3.78 -12.14
C ASN A 315 -16.71 -4.31 -13.12
N LEU A 316 -17.34 -3.43 -13.89
CA LEU A 316 -18.35 -3.79 -14.87
C LEU A 316 -17.68 -4.44 -16.09
N ASN A 317 -16.58 -3.84 -16.57
CA ASN A 317 -15.79 -4.35 -17.69
C ASN A 317 -15.16 -5.72 -17.36
N ASP A 318 -14.59 -5.88 -16.17
CA ASP A 318 -13.96 -7.14 -15.73
C ASP A 318 -14.96 -8.31 -15.71
N ARG A 319 -16.25 -8.03 -15.45
CA ARG A 319 -17.28 -9.06 -15.31
C ARG A 319 -18.01 -9.37 -16.61
N TYR A 320 -18.23 -8.36 -17.45
CA TYR A 320 -19.12 -8.48 -18.60
C TYR A 320 -18.48 -8.06 -19.94
N GLY A 321 -17.19 -7.74 -19.93
CA GLY A 321 -16.46 -7.23 -21.08
C GLY A 321 -16.61 -5.73 -21.27
N TYR A 322 -15.87 -5.19 -22.23
CA TYR A 322 -15.78 -3.76 -22.50
C TYR A 322 -17.16 -3.10 -22.69
N MET A 323 -17.38 -2.01 -21.95
CA MET A 323 -18.57 -1.18 -22.07
C MET A 323 -18.39 -0.10 -23.15
N GLU A 324 -19.06 -0.32 -24.28
CA GLU A 324 -19.10 0.66 -25.38
C GLU A 324 -19.63 2.04 -24.93
N PRO A 325 -19.05 3.15 -25.42
CA PRO A 325 -19.45 4.51 -25.08
C PRO A 325 -20.96 4.78 -25.18
N GLU A 326 -21.62 4.30 -26.23
CA GLU A 326 -23.05 4.54 -26.40
C GLU A 326 -23.91 3.72 -25.42
N ARG A 327 -23.48 2.50 -25.08
CA ARG A 327 -24.14 1.70 -24.04
C ARG A 327 -23.98 2.35 -22.67
N LEU A 328 -22.80 2.91 -22.37
CA LEU A 328 -22.58 3.69 -21.15
C LEU A 328 -23.55 4.88 -21.07
N ARG A 329 -23.69 5.65 -22.15
CA ARG A 329 -24.65 6.76 -22.21
C ARG A 329 -26.08 6.31 -21.99
N GLN A 330 -26.48 5.19 -22.60
CA GLN A 330 -27.83 4.62 -22.43
C GLN A 330 -28.06 4.20 -20.96
N CYS A 331 -27.12 3.51 -20.34
CA CYS A 331 -27.17 3.15 -18.92
C CYS A 331 -27.34 4.40 -18.04
N LEU A 332 -26.52 5.44 -18.24
CA LEU A 332 -26.59 6.68 -17.44
C LEU A 332 -27.91 7.46 -17.66
N ARG A 333 -28.57 7.27 -18.81
CA ARG A 333 -29.86 7.89 -19.14
C ARG A 333 -31.07 7.13 -18.61
N HIS A 334 -30.88 5.91 -18.07
CA HIS A 334 -31.98 5.14 -17.49
C HIS A 334 -32.73 5.97 -16.44
N PRO A 335 -34.08 6.08 -16.48
CA PRO A 335 -34.82 7.09 -15.73
C PRO A 335 -34.48 7.17 -14.23
N GLY A 336 -34.45 6.03 -13.54
CA GLY A 336 -34.14 5.98 -12.10
C GLY A 336 -32.71 6.41 -11.79
N LEU A 337 -31.74 6.04 -12.61
CA LEU A 337 -30.34 6.43 -12.43
C LEU A 337 -30.14 7.90 -12.80
N ARG A 338 -30.70 8.35 -13.93
CA ARG A 338 -30.66 9.74 -14.39
C ARG A 338 -31.19 10.71 -13.34
N LEU A 339 -32.33 10.40 -12.73
CA LEU A 339 -32.92 11.20 -11.66
C LEU A 339 -32.02 11.22 -10.41
N SER A 340 -31.44 10.09 -10.04
CA SER A 340 -30.60 9.97 -8.84
C SER A 340 -29.23 10.64 -8.98
N LEU A 341 -28.64 10.61 -10.18
CA LEU A 341 -27.38 11.29 -10.47
C LEU A 341 -27.55 12.80 -10.61
N GLY A 342 -28.73 13.26 -11.03
CA GLY A 342 -29.04 14.67 -11.22
C GLY A 342 -28.07 15.35 -12.20
N GLU A 343 -27.62 16.56 -11.85
CA GLU A 343 -26.71 17.35 -12.69
C GLU A 343 -25.34 16.68 -12.89
N ARG A 344 -24.85 15.96 -11.87
CA ARG A 344 -23.55 15.25 -11.90
C ARG A 344 -23.47 14.15 -12.94
N ARG A 345 -24.60 13.71 -13.50
CA ARG A 345 -24.62 12.74 -14.60
C ARG A 345 -23.72 13.18 -15.76
N LYS A 346 -23.73 14.47 -16.11
CA LYS A 346 -22.92 15.00 -17.22
C LYS A 346 -21.43 14.89 -16.92
N ASP A 347 -21.03 15.23 -15.69
CA ASP A 347 -19.64 15.16 -15.24
C ASP A 347 -19.14 13.71 -15.20
N ILE A 348 -19.98 12.79 -14.71
CA ILE A 348 -19.69 11.35 -14.69
C ILE A 348 -19.55 10.80 -16.11
N GLU A 349 -20.47 11.15 -17.01
CA GLU A 349 -20.41 10.75 -18.42
C GLU A 349 -19.11 11.26 -19.06
N ALA A 350 -18.79 12.55 -18.89
CA ALA A 350 -17.58 13.14 -19.44
C ALA A 350 -16.28 12.57 -18.81
N HIS A 351 -16.32 12.18 -17.55
CA HIS A 351 -15.19 11.53 -16.87
C HIS A 351 -14.97 10.12 -17.43
N LEU A 352 -15.99 9.26 -17.38
CA LEU A 352 -15.88 7.86 -17.79
C LEU A 352 -15.58 7.68 -19.28
N LEU A 353 -16.06 8.59 -20.13
CA LEU A 353 -15.73 8.60 -21.56
C LEU A 353 -14.28 8.99 -21.83
N ARG A 354 -13.64 9.79 -20.97
CA ARG A 354 -12.21 10.09 -21.11
C ARG A 354 -11.36 8.92 -20.67
N THR A 355 -11.75 8.24 -19.58
CA THR A 355 -11.02 7.07 -19.05
C THR A 355 -11.06 5.86 -20.00
N THR A 356 -12.03 5.77 -20.92
CA THR A 356 -12.12 4.67 -21.91
C THR A 356 -11.21 4.86 -23.13
N HIS A 357 -10.57 6.02 -23.27
CA HIS A 357 -9.66 6.36 -24.36
C HIS A 357 -8.19 6.53 -23.92
N ALA A 358 -7.92 6.39 -22.62
CA ALA A 358 -6.59 6.42 -22.02
C ALA A 358 -6.19 5.00 -21.59
#